data_AF-A0A075V2F2-F1
#
_entry.id   AF-A0A075V2F2-F1
#
_cell.length_a   1.000
_cell.length_b   1.000
_cell.length_c   1.000
_cell.angle_alpha   90.00
_cell.angle_beta   90.00
_cell.angle_gamma   90.00
#
_symmetry.space_group_name_H-M   'P 1'
#
loop_
_entity.id
_entity.type
_entity.pdbx_description
1 polymer ?
#
loop_
_entity_poly.entity_id
_entity_poly.type
_entity_poly.pdbx_seq_one_letter_code
_entity_poly.pdbx_strand_id
1 'polypeptide(L)'
;MPNPRTLLTGFGLLLGGYYVALDKVHQIWGDTEPPQITADFNAFALLFVLALAIERLVQPFSPILGPNTADAKNELRNARSTGTGIDVAKAETKLAEARSRTAIVTWGFATGLACLLAAGANITLLRAIIDPQGTQIAFWLDLLVTGLVVGAGTKPINDLWTRLQNKPADPA
;
A
#
# COMPACT_ATOMS: atom_id res chain seq x y z
N MET A 1 -17.70 -1.30 10.40
CA MET A 1 -17.21 -0.26 9.46
C MET A 1 -16.04 0.47 10.11
N PRO A 2 -15.03 0.95 9.35
CA PRO A 2 -13.92 1.71 9.94
C PRO A 2 -14.44 2.97 10.65
N ASN A 3 -13.88 3.31 11.81
CA ASN A 3 -14.20 4.56 12.49
C ASN A 3 -13.66 5.74 11.65
N PRO A 4 -14.38 6.88 11.54
CA PRO A 4 -13.91 8.07 10.82
C PRO A 4 -12.49 8.52 11.21
N ARG A 5 -12.09 8.36 12.47
CA ARG A 5 -10.72 8.67 12.92
C ARG A 5 -9.66 7.84 12.19
N THR A 6 -9.91 6.55 11.98
CA THR A 6 -8.98 5.67 11.27
C THR A 6 -8.83 6.09 9.81
N LEU A 7 -9.93 6.46 9.16
CA LEU A 7 -9.90 6.98 7.79
C LEU A 7 -9.11 8.29 7.73
N LEU A 8 -9.38 9.23 8.64
CA LEU A 8 -8.64 10.49 8.71
C LEU A 8 -7.14 10.27 8.95
N THR A 9 -6.74 9.34 9.81
CA THR A 9 -5.33 9.02 10.03
C THR A 9 -4.69 8.43 8.77
N GLY A 10 -5.30 7.42 8.15
CA GLY A 10 -4.75 6.80 6.94
C GLY A 10 -4.62 7.77 5.76
N PHE A 11 -5.70 8.48 5.44
CA PHE A 11 -5.67 9.50 4.39
C PHE A 11 -4.79 10.70 4.74
N GLY A 12 -4.69 11.07 6.03
CA GLY A 12 -3.79 12.12 6.49
C GLY A 12 -2.32 11.77 6.27
N LEU A 13 -1.91 10.52 6.56
CA LEU A 13 -0.55 10.05 6.30
C LEU A 13 -0.23 10.02 4.81
N LEU A 14 -1.17 9.55 3.98
CA LEU A 14 -1.06 9.56 2.53
C LEU A 14 -0.88 10.98 2.00
N LEU A 15 -1.85 11.86 2.29
CA LEU A 15 -1.89 13.21 1.75
C LEU A 15 -0.74 14.05 2.28
N GLY A 16 -0.34 13.86 3.54
CA GLY A 16 0.82 14.51 4.13
C GLY A 16 2.11 14.10 3.42
N GLY A 17 2.35 12.80 3.26
CA GLY A 17 3.54 12.29 2.55
C GLY A 17 3.56 12.74 1.08
N TYR A 18 2.43 12.66 0.39
CA TYR A 18 2.27 13.13 -0.98
C TYR A 18 2.52 14.63 -1.13
N TYR A 19 1.97 15.46 -0.25
CA TYR A 19 2.18 16.92 -0.28
C TYR A 19 3.65 17.27 -0.03
N VAL A 20 4.29 16.67 0.97
CA VAL A 20 5.72 16.87 1.24
C VAL A 20 6.58 16.40 0.06
N ALA A 21 6.20 15.30 -0.59
CA ALA A 21 6.88 14.80 -1.77
C ALA A 21 6.86 15.82 -2.93
N LEU A 22 5.71 16.47 -3.17
CA LEU A 22 5.57 17.50 -4.20
C LEU A 22 6.28 18.82 -3.86
N ASP A 23 6.04 19.33 -2.66
CA ASP A 23 6.45 20.69 -2.30
C ASP A 23 7.90 20.78 -1.85
N LYS A 24 8.44 19.72 -1.23
CA LYS A 24 9.78 19.74 -0.64
C LYS A 24 10.75 18.81 -1.36
N VAL A 25 10.35 17.56 -1.56
CA VAL A 25 11.29 16.53 -2.05
C VAL A 25 11.56 16.69 -3.54
N HIS A 26 10.51 16.85 -4.36
CA HIS A 26 10.69 17.00 -5.80
C HIS A 26 11.48 18.26 -6.16
N GLN A 27 11.33 19.34 -5.38
CA GLN A 27 12.06 20.60 -5.59
C GLN A 27 13.58 20.46 -5.46
N ILE A 28 14.08 19.41 -4.79
CA ILE A 28 15.53 19.11 -4.70
C ILE A 28 16.14 18.89 -6.09
N TRP A 29 15.35 18.38 -7.04
CA TRP A 29 15.80 18.15 -8.40
C TRP A 29 15.87 19.44 -9.23
N GLY A 30 15.10 20.49 -8.90
CA GLY A 30 15.10 21.75 -9.66
C GLY A 30 14.97 21.52 -11.17
N ASP A 31 15.93 22.05 -11.94
CA ASP A 31 16.02 21.91 -13.40
C ASP A 31 16.88 20.72 -13.87
N THR A 32 17.30 19.83 -12.97
CA THR A 32 18.13 18.68 -13.36
C THR A 32 17.34 17.72 -14.25
N GLU A 33 18.01 17.21 -15.28
CA GLU A 33 17.39 16.23 -16.16
C GLU A 33 17.01 14.97 -15.36
N PRO A 34 15.77 14.47 -15.53
CA PRO A 34 15.33 13.28 -14.83
C PRO A 34 16.17 12.06 -15.25
N PRO A 35 16.35 11.07 -14.36
CA PRO A 35 17.04 9.84 -14.69
C PRO A 35 16.43 9.17 -15.93
N GLN A 36 17.26 8.82 -16.91
CA GLN A 36 16.78 8.10 -18.09
C GLN A 36 16.63 6.61 -17.78
N ILE A 37 15.52 6.05 -18.25
CA ILE A 37 15.20 4.64 -18.11
C ILE A 37 15.74 3.90 -19.34
N THR A 38 16.50 2.83 -19.11
CA THR A 38 17.03 1.99 -20.20
C THR A 38 15.91 1.27 -20.95
N ALA A 39 16.13 0.96 -22.24
CA ALA A 39 15.15 0.29 -23.09
C ALA A 39 14.72 -1.11 -22.56
N ASP A 40 15.60 -1.78 -21.81
CA ASP A 40 15.34 -3.11 -21.23
C ASP A 40 14.66 -3.05 -19.84
N PHE A 41 14.12 -1.88 -19.46
CA PHE A 41 13.54 -1.69 -18.14
C PHE A 41 12.14 -2.29 -18.02
N ASN A 42 11.91 -3.05 -16.95
CA ASN A 42 10.59 -3.58 -16.61
C ASN A 42 9.95 -2.76 -15.48
N ALA A 43 9.00 -1.89 -15.84
CA ALA A 43 8.27 -1.04 -14.89
C ALA A 43 7.55 -1.85 -13.78
N PHE A 44 7.05 -3.05 -14.10
CA PHE A 44 6.42 -3.91 -13.09
C PHE A 44 7.44 -4.49 -12.10
N ALA A 45 8.66 -4.79 -12.55
CA ALA A 45 9.73 -5.24 -11.66
C ALA A 45 10.13 -4.14 -10.67
N LEU A 46 10.21 -2.88 -11.12
CA LEU A 46 10.44 -1.74 -10.23
C LEU A 46 9.33 -1.62 -9.17
N LEU A 47 8.07 -1.65 -9.60
CA LEU A 47 6.94 -1.57 -8.66
C LEU A 47 6.97 -2.68 -7.62
N PHE A 48 7.28 -3.91 -8.05
CA PHE A 48 7.37 -5.06 -7.16
C PHE A 48 8.50 -4.92 -6.14
N VAL A 49 9.71 -4.55 -6.59
CA VAL A 49 10.87 -4.35 -5.72
C VAL A 49 10.61 -3.21 -4.74
N LEU A 50 10.03 -2.10 -5.20
CA LEU A 50 9.71 -0.95 -4.36
C LEU A 50 8.64 -1.29 -3.32
N ALA A 51 7.58 -1.99 -3.71
CA ALA A 51 6.55 -2.47 -2.80
C ALA A 51 7.14 -3.39 -1.72
N LEU A 52 7.98 -4.35 -2.10
CA LEU A 52 8.68 -5.22 -1.15
C LEU A 52 9.59 -4.44 -0.20
N ALA A 53 10.36 -3.48 -0.73
CA ALA A 53 11.25 -2.65 0.09
C ALA A 53 10.46 -1.87 1.14
N ILE A 54 9.32 -1.28 0.74
CA ILE A 54 8.45 -0.54 1.66
C ILE A 54 7.80 -1.48 2.67
N GLU A 55 7.31 -2.67 2.27
CA GLU A 55 6.79 -3.65 3.21
C GLU A 55 7.84 -4.03 4.28
N ARG A 56 9.11 -4.19 3.89
CA ARG A 56 10.21 -4.45 4.84
C ARG A 56 10.54 -3.26 5.73
N LEU A 57 10.47 -2.03 5.20
CA LEU A 57 10.71 -0.82 5.97
C LEU A 57 9.59 -0.52 6.98
N VAL A 58 8.34 -0.85 6.63
CA VAL A 58 7.15 -0.60 7.48
C VAL A 58 6.96 -1.70 8.54
N GLN A 59 7.47 -2.91 8.31
CA GLN A 59 7.34 -4.06 9.22
C GLN A 59 7.70 -3.75 10.69
N PRO A 60 8.86 -3.13 11.01
CA PRO A 60 9.22 -2.81 12.39
C PRO A 60 8.23 -1.88 13.10
N PHE A 61 7.53 -1.02 12.35
CA PHE A 61 6.60 -0.03 12.88
C PHE A 61 5.14 -0.53 12.90
N SER A 62 4.87 -1.72 12.36
CA SER A 62 3.52 -2.29 12.29
C SER A 62 2.81 -2.40 13.66
N PRO A 63 3.49 -2.68 14.79
CA PRO A 63 2.86 -2.65 16.11
C PRO A 63 2.37 -1.26 16.55
N ILE A 64 2.96 -0.18 16.01
CA ILE A 64 2.67 1.21 16.37
C ILE A 64 1.58 1.80 15.45
N LEU A 65 1.56 1.35 14.19
CA LEU A 65 0.67 1.88 13.15
C LEU A 65 -0.79 1.41 13.26
N GLY A 66 -1.12 0.46 14.12
CA GLY A 66 -2.49 -0.04 14.25
C GLY A 66 -2.82 -0.61 15.62
N PRO A 67 -4.11 -0.82 15.90
CA PRO A 67 -4.53 -1.47 17.13
C PRO A 67 -3.93 -2.88 17.23
N ASN A 68 -3.55 -3.28 18.45
CA ASN A 68 -2.96 -4.58 18.70
C ASN A 68 -3.91 -5.72 18.29
N THR A 69 -3.61 -6.36 17.16
CA THR A 69 -4.41 -7.48 16.65
C THR A 69 -4.16 -8.78 17.41
N ALA A 70 -3.10 -8.86 18.22
CA ALA A 70 -2.78 -10.04 19.02
C ALA A 70 -3.85 -10.29 20.09
N ASP A 71 -4.36 -9.24 20.72
CA ASP A 71 -5.40 -9.34 21.76
C ASP A 71 -6.72 -9.85 21.17
N ALA A 72 -7.14 -9.30 20.03
CA ALA A 72 -8.33 -9.76 19.31
C ALA A 72 -8.18 -11.21 18.81
N LYS A 73 -6.97 -11.61 18.42
CA LYS A 73 -6.69 -13.00 18.00
C LYS A 73 -6.74 -13.97 19.19
N ASN A 74 -6.25 -13.56 20.35
CA ASN A 74 -6.35 -14.33 21.59
C ASN A 74 -7.81 -14.44 22.05
N GLU A 75 -8.60 -13.37 21.97
CA GLU A 75 -10.03 -13.37 22.26
C GLU A 75 -10.80 -14.34 21.36
N LEU A 76 -10.51 -14.35 20.05
CA LEU A 76 -11.09 -15.33 19.13
C LEU A 76 -10.69 -16.77 19.45
N ARG A 77 -9.42 -17.00 19.81
CA ARG A 77 -8.95 -18.34 20.21
C ARG A 77 -9.71 -18.84 21.43
N ASN A 78 -9.89 -17.98 22.43
CA ASN A 78 -10.62 -18.31 23.66
C ASN A 78 -12.11 -18.56 23.38
N ALA A 79 -12.74 -17.72 22.55
CA ALA A 79 -14.13 -17.90 22.15
C ALA A 79 -14.36 -19.23 21.40
N ARG A 80 -13.40 -19.66 20.57
CA ARG A 80 -13.46 -20.97 19.89
C ARG A 80 -13.27 -22.15 20.83
N SER A 81 -12.52 -22.00 21.92
CA SER A 81 -12.29 -23.08 22.87
C SER A 81 -13.40 -23.25 23.91
N THR A 82 -14.03 -22.17 24.35
CA THR A 82 -14.94 -22.19 25.52
C THR A 82 -16.24 -21.42 25.32
N GLY A 83 -16.41 -20.73 24.19
CA GLY A 83 -17.56 -19.85 23.94
C GLY A 83 -18.69 -20.54 23.18
N THR A 84 -19.81 -19.83 23.09
CA THR A 84 -20.93 -20.19 22.22
C THR A 84 -20.66 -19.74 20.78
N GLY A 85 -21.45 -20.22 19.81
CA GLY A 85 -21.36 -19.73 18.42
C GLY A 85 -21.52 -18.22 18.28
N ILE A 86 -22.26 -17.57 19.20
CA ILE A 86 -22.43 -16.11 19.25
C ILE A 86 -21.13 -15.43 19.70
N ASP A 87 -20.42 -16.02 20.67
CA ASP A 87 -19.15 -15.47 21.19
C ASP A 87 -18.06 -15.55 20.12
N VAL A 88 -18.03 -16.65 19.35
CA VAL A 88 -17.13 -16.80 18.20
C VAL A 88 -17.42 -15.71 17.16
N ALA A 89 -18.68 -15.52 16.76
CA ALA A 89 -19.06 -14.51 15.77
C ALA A 89 -18.70 -13.07 16.20
N LYS A 90 -18.88 -12.75 17.49
CA LYS A 90 -18.47 -11.45 18.05
C LYS A 90 -16.96 -11.26 17.99
N ALA A 91 -16.19 -12.28 18.38
CA ALA A 91 -14.73 -12.22 18.36
C ALA A 91 -14.17 -12.15 16.92
N GLU A 92 -14.80 -12.82 15.96
CA GLU A 92 -14.43 -12.70 14.54
C GLU A 92 -14.65 -11.28 14.02
N THR A 93 -15.79 -10.67 14.38
CA THR A 93 -16.09 -9.28 14.01
C THR A 93 -15.05 -8.32 14.60
N LYS A 94 -14.69 -8.47 15.88
CA LYS A 94 -13.65 -7.66 16.52
C LYS A 94 -12.29 -7.80 15.84
N LEU A 95 -11.89 -9.03 15.51
CA LEU A 95 -10.63 -9.27 14.80
C LEU A 95 -10.63 -8.67 13.40
N ALA A 96 -11.74 -8.79 12.67
CA ALA A 96 -11.90 -8.20 11.35
C ALA A 96 -11.80 -6.67 11.40
N GLU A 97 -12.41 -6.03 12.41
CA GLU A 97 -12.29 -4.59 12.62
C GLU A 97 -10.86 -4.15 12.95
N ALA A 98 -10.18 -4.84 13.87
CA ALA A 98 -8.80 -4.50 14.25
C ALA A 98 -7.85 -4.61 13.05
N ARG A 99 -8.01 -5.66 12.23
CA ARG A 99 -7.26 -5.85 10.98
C ARG A 99 -7.56 -4.75 9.96
N SER A 100 -8.84 -4.43 9.76
CA SER A 100 -9.24 -3.37 8.83
C SER A 100 -8.65 -2.01 9.22
N ARG A 101 -8.64 -1.67 10.52
CA ARG A 101 -8.07 -0.41 11.00
C ARG A 101 -6.56 -0.35 10.79
N THR A 102 -5.85 -1.42 11.16
CA THR A 102 -4.41 -1.53 10.94
C THR A 102 -4.07 -1.43 9.45
N ALA A 103 -4.85 -2.09 8.60
CA ALA A 103 -4.65 -2.06 7.15
C ALA A 103 -4.78 -0.64 6.57
N ILE A 104 -5.81 0.13 6.96
CA ILE A 104 -6.02 1.50 6.45
C ILE A 104 -4.86 2.42 6.85
N VAL A 105 -4.41 2.36 8.09
CA VAL A 105 -3.32 3.24 8.57
C VAL A 105 -1.99 2.85 7.94
N THR A 106 -1.69 1.54 7.90
CA THR A 106 -0.46 1.02 7.28
C THR A 106 -0.43 1.33 5.78
N TRP A 107 -1.55 1.19 5.08
CA TRP A 107 -1.69 1.55 3.67
C TRP A 107 -1.41 3.05 3.45
N GLY A 108 -2.02 3.92 4.26
CA GLY A 108 -1.81 5.36 4.16
C GLY A 108 -0.34 5.76 4.38
N PHE A 109 0.29 5.17 5.39
CA PHE A 109 1.72 5.35 5.68
C PHE A 109 2.61 4.86 4.53
N ALA A 110 2.40 3.64 4.06
CA ALA A 110 3.18 3.05 2.97
C ALA A 110 3.03 3.85 1.67
N THR A 111 1.82 4.32 1.35
CA THR A 111 1.55 5.17 0.19
C THR A 111 2.29 6.50 0.30
N GLY A 112 2.20 7.18 1.46
CA GLY A 112 2.92 8.43 1.69
C GLY A 112 4.43 8.26 1.57
N LEU A 113 4.97 7.18 2.13
CA LEU A 113 6.39 6.83 2.03
C LEU A 113 6.81 6.50 0.59
N ALA A 114 5.97 5.79 -0.17
CA ALA A 114 6.20 5.53 -1.58
C ALA A 114 6.29 6.83 -2.39
N CYS A 115 5.39 7.79 -2.15
CA CYS A 115 5.47 9.12 -2.79
C CYS A 115 6.79 9.82 -2.47
N LEU A 116 7.23 9.81 -1.20
CA LEU A 116 8.49 10.45 -0.80
C LEU A 116 9.70 9.81 -1.50
N LEU A 117 9.76 8.48 -1.55
CA LEU A 117 10.85 7.75 -2.19
C LEU A 117 10.84 7.92 -3.71
N ALA A 118 9.66 7.86 -4.35
CA ALA A 118 9.50 8.06 -5.78
C ALA A 118 9.88 9.49 -6.20
N ALA A 119 9.45 10.51 -5.44
CA ALA A 119 9.84 11.89 -5.68
C ALA A 119 11.33 12.13 -5.41
N GLY A 120 11.88 11.51 -4.36
CA GLY A 120 13.30 11.61 -4.03
C GLY A 120 14.20 11.00 -5.10
N ALA A 121 13.78 9.89 -5.70
CA ALA A 121 14.49 9.26 -6.81
C ALA A 121 14.17 9.90 -8.17
N ASN A 122 13.14 10.75 -8.27
CA ASN A 122 12.57 11.27 -9.51
C ASN A 122 12.20 10.17 -10.52
N ILE A 123 11.73 9.03 -10.00
CA ILE A 123 11.29 7.87 -10.78
C ILE A 123 9.83 7.62 -10.46
N THR A 124 8.96 7.73 -11.47
CA THR A 124 7.52 7.55 -11.36
C THR A 124 6.99 6.60 -12.43
N LEU A 125 5.86 5.96 -12.17
CA LEU A 125 5.35 4.83 -12.93
C LEU A 125 4.90 5.19 -14.34
N LEU A 126 4.06 6.21 -14.51
CA LEU A 126 3.47 6.54 -15.79
C LEU A 126 4.53 7.07 -16.75
N ARG A 127 5.45 7.92 -16.27
CA ARG A 127 6.63 8.35 -17.03
C ARG A 127 7.57 7.18 -17.38
N ALA A 128 7.59 6.12 -16.58
CA ALA A 128 8.37 4.93 -16.88
C ALA A 128 7.76 4.01 -17.94
N ILE A 129 6.44 4.08 -18.16
CA ILE A 129 5.73 3.23 -19.12
C ILE A 129 5.46 3.97 -20.44
N ILE A 130 5.34 5.30 -20.39
CA ILE A 130 5.03 6.11 -21.58
C ILE A 130 6.32 6.41 -22.33
N ASP A 131 6.21 6.36 -23.66
CA ASP A 131 7.28 6.69 -24.59
C ASP A 131 7.86 8.10 -24.28
N PRO A 132 9.19 8.26 -24.18
CA PRO A 132 9.84 9.57 -24.03
C PRO A 132 9.40 10.64 -25.05
N GLN A 133 8.88 10.24 -26.21
CA GLN A 133 8.36 11.12 -27.26
C GLN A 133 6.86 11.46 -27.10
N GLY A 134 6.18 10.87 -26.12
CA GLY A 134 4.73 10.97 -25.91
C GLY A 134 4.28 12.19 -25.10
N THR A 135 2.96 12.27 -24.86
CA THR A 135 2.33 13.33 -24.07
C THR A 135 2.90 13.39 -22.66
N GLN A 136 3.40 14.56 -22.26
CA GLN A 136 3.91 14.77 -20.91
C GLN A 136 2.77 14.64 -19.88
N ILE A 137 2.91 13.68 -18.96
CA ILE A 137 2.02 13.57 -17.81
C ILE A 137 2.48 14.51 -16.70
N ALA A 138 1.51 15.21 -16.13
CA ALA A 138 1.72 16.07 -14.97
C ALA A 138 2.30 15.25 -13.81
N PHE A 139 3.45 15.69 -13.28
CA PHE A 139 4.20 14.96 -12.26
C PHE A 139 3.35 14.60 -11.04
N TRP A 140 2.49 15.53 -10.59
CA TRP A 140 1.63 15.31 -9.44
C TRP A 140 0.70 14.10 -9.60
N LEU A 141 0.14 13.92 -10.81
CA LEU A 141 -0.76 12.83 -11.09
C LEU A 141 0.00 11.51 -11.17
N ASP A 142 1.16 11.51 -11.83
CA ASP A 142 2.02 10.33 -11.93
C ASP A 142 2.53 9.90 -10.55
N LEU A 143 2.98 10.84 -9.72
CA LEU A 143 3.42 10.57 -8.37
C LEU A 143 2.32 9.98 -7.50
N LEU A 144 1.09 10.51 -7.60
CA LEU A 144 -0.06 9.98 -6.87
C LEU A 144 -0.36 8.54 -7.29
N VAL A 145 -0.40 8.27 -8.60
CA VAL A 145 -0.64 6.91 -9.13
C VAL A 145 0.47 5.97 -8.68
N THR A 146 1.73 6.39 -8.78
CA THR A 146 2.90 5.62 -8.33
C THR A 146 2.76 5.26 -6.85
N GLY A 147 2.50 6.25 -6.00
CA GLY A 147 2.33 6.04 -4.56
C GLY A 147 1.20 5.06 -4.25
N LEU A 148 0.04 5.20 -4.89
CA LEU A 148 -1.12 4.34 -4.67
C LEU A 148 -0.86 2.88 -5.10
N VAL A 149 -0.24 2.69 -6.26
CA VAL A 149 0.08 1.37 -6.80
C VAL A 149 1.09 0.66 -5.90
N VAL A 150 2.15 1.35 -5.50
CA VAL A 150 3.18 0.80 -4.61
C VAL A 150 2.61 0.56 -3.20
N GLY A 151 1.83 1.49 -2.67
CA GLY A 151 1.21 1.41 -1.35
C GLY A 151 0.17 0.30 -1.22
N ALA A 152 -0.41 -0.17 -2.34
CA ALA A 152 -1.26 -1.37 -2.35
C ALA A 152 -0.48 -2.65 -1.99
N GLY A 153 0.86 -2.62 -2.10
CA GLY A 153 1.74 -3.74 -1.78
C GLY A 153 1.57 -4.92 -2.73
N THR A 154 1.96 -6.10 -2.25
CA THR A 154 1.89 -7.36 -3.01
C THR A 154 0.52 -8.05 -2.95
N LYS A 155 -0.45 -7.47 -2.25
CA LYS A 155 -1.78 -8.07 -2.04
C LYS A 155 -2.56 -8.37 -3.33
N PRO A 156 -2.63 -7.45 -4.33
CA PRO A 156 -3.32 -7.76 -5.58
C PRO A 156 -2.78 -9.00 -6.32
N ILE A 157 -1.47 -9.25 -6.23
CA ILE A 157 -0.83 -10.43 -6.83
C ILE A 157 -1.25 -11.70 -6.08
N ASN A 158 -1.23 -11.66 -4.74
CA ASN A 158 -1.66 -12.79 -3.91
C ASN A 158 -3.16 -13.11 -4.13
N ASP A 159 -3.99 -12.08 -4.26
CA ASP A 159 -5.42 -12.23 -4.54
C ASP A 159 -5.64 -12.85 -5.93
N LEU A 160 -4.89 -12.42 -6.96
CA LEU A 160 -4.92 -13.00 -8.29
C LEU A 160 -4.49 -14.47 -8.27
N TRP A 161 -3.39 -14.78 -7.61
CA TRP A 161 -2.88 -16.14 -7.48
C TRP A 161 -3.91 -17.05 -6.79
N THR A 162 -4.53 -16.60 -5.70
CA THR A 162 -5.57 -17.34 -4.99
C THR A 162 -6.80 -17.61 -5.88
N ARG A 163 -7.19 -16.65 -6.71
CA ARG A 163 -8.29 -16.84 -7.68
C ARG A 163 -7.94 -17.83 -8.77
N LEU A 164 -6.71 -17.81 -9.27
CA LEU A 164 -6.22 -18.77 -10.27
C LEU A 164 -6.16 -20.19 -9.70
N GLN A 165 -5.71 -20.35 -8.45
CA GLN A 165 -5.69 -21.64 -7.76
C GLN A 165 -7.10 -22.22 -7.55
N ASN A 166 -8.07 -21.35 -7.24
CA ASN A 166 -9.46 -21.73 -6.98
C ASN A 166 -10.33 -21.72 -8.25
N LYS A 167 -9.73 -21.58 -9.45
CA LYS A 167 -10.49 -21.61 -10.70
C LYS A 167 -11.13 -23.01 -10.84
N PRO A 168 -12.47 -23.12 -10.92
CA PRO A 168 -13.12 -24.39 -11.21
C PRO A 168 -12.61 -24.94 -12.55
N ALA A 169 -12.46 -26.26 -12.67
CA ALA A 169 -12.19 -26.89 -13.96
C ALA A 169 -13.32 -26.52 -14.94
N ASP A 170 -12.97 -26.17 -16.18
CA ASP A 170 -13.97 -25.89 -17.20
C ASP A 170 -14.89 -27.12 -17.37
N PRO A 171 -16.22 -26.94 -17.43
CA PRO A 171 -17.11 -28.02 -17.81
C PRO A 171 -16.73 -28.47 -19.23
N ALA A 172 -16.33 -29.74 -19.33
CA ALA A 172 -15.97 -30.40 -20.59
C ALA A 172 -17.17 -30.51 -21.54
#